data_AF-D2AR15-F1
#
_entry.id   AF-D2AR15-F1
#
_cell.length_a   1.000
_cell.length_b   1.000
_cell.length_c   1.000
_cell.angle_alpha   90.00
_cell.angle_beta   90.00
_cell.angle_gamma   90.00
#
_symmetry.space_group_name_H-M   'P 1'
#
loop_
_entity.id
_entity.type
_entity.pdbx_description
1 polymer ?
#
loop_
_entity_poly.entity_id
_entity_poly.type
_entity_poly.pdbx_seq_one_letter_code
_entity_poly.pdbx_strand_id
1 'polypeptide(L)'
;MGVIPGYGALAEQLAADAARLAGHAARLRDLAARVRGNPIVPEWFGDLIDGQIARCAAASADLTRAAVATRDRAARERDRAAGDGARLTRAGAVPRDRAPDTSGVPGSPAASGGSDASGASGVPDAPSAPDAPSAPSTSGVPEEG
;
A
#
# COMPACT_ATOMS: atom_id res chain seq x y z
N MET A 1 -1.03 0.66 -24.50
CA MET A 1 -0.67 1.51 -23.34
C MET A 1 -1.51 1.07 -22.15
N GLY A 2 -0.90 0.51 -21.12
CA GLY A 2 -1.62 0.18 -19.88
C GLY A 2 -1.78 1.45 -19.05
N VAL A 3 -3.01 1.90 -18.82
CA VAL A 3 -3.29 2.97 -17.86
C VAL A 3 -2.98 2.39 -16.48
N ILE A 4 -1.96 2.91 -15.79
CA ILE A 4 -1.70 2.52 -14.41
C ILE A 4 -2.84 3.09 -13.57
N PRO A 5 -3.71 2.26 -12.97
CA PRO A 5 -4.81 2.74 -12.15
C PRO A 5 -4.25 3.54 -10.97
N GLY A 6 -4.87 4.68 -10.67
CA GLY A 6 -4.52 5.43 -9.46
C GLY A 6 -4.71 4.58 -8.20
N TYR A 7 -3.99 4.91 -7.12
CA TYR A 7 -3.98 4.12 -5.88
C TYR A 7 -5.37 3.77 -5.33
N GLY A 8 -6.37 4.65 -5.51
CA GLY A 8 -7.76 4.35 -5.12
C GLY A 8 -8.37 3.17 -5.89
N ALA A 9 -8.21 3.15 -7.22
CA ALA A 9 -8.72 2.06 -8.07
C ALA A 9 -7.99 0.75 -7.81
N LEU A 10 -6.67 0.81 -7.55
CA LEU A 10 -5.90 -0.38 -7.14
C LEU A 10 -6.39 -0.95 -5.81
N ALA A 11 -6.67 -0.09 -4.82
CA ALA A 11 -7.18 -0.55 -3.52
C ALA A 11 -8.56 -1.22 -3.63
N GLU A 12 -9.46 -0.69 -4.46
CA GLU A 12 -10.76 -1.32 -4.71
C GLU A 12 -10.61 -2.67 -5.43
N GLN A 13 -9.70 -2.76 -6.41
CA GLN A 13 -9.43 -4.02 -7.08
C GLN A 13 -8.92 -5.09 -6.10
N LEU A 14 -7.95 -4.74 -5.24
CA LEU A 14 -7.43 -5.64 -4.21
C LEU A 14 -8.51 -6.09 -3.23
N ALA A 15 -9.40 -5.18 -2.81
CA ALA A 15 -10.52 -5.51 -1.94
C ALA A 15 -11.53 -6.46 -2.62
N ALA A 16 -11.82 -6.23 -3.90
CA ALA A 16 -12.69 -7.10 -4.69
C ALA A 16 -12.07 -8.50 -4.87
N ASP A 17 -10.77 -8.58 -5.11
CA ASP A 17 -10.04 -9.86 -5.22
C ASP A 17 -10.02 -10.62 -3.88
N ALA A 18 -9.83 -9.92 -2.77
CA ALA A 18 -9.93 -10.50 -1.43
C ALA A 18 -11.32 -11.11 -1.19
N ALA A 19 -12.38 -10.38 -1.50
CA ALA A 19 -13.76 -10.85 -1.34
C ALA A 19 -14.05 -12.06 -2.24
N ARG A 20 -13.55 -12.07 -3.47
CA ARG A 20 -13.66 -13.22 -4.39
C ARG A 20 -12.99 -14.46 -3.79
N LEU A 21 -11.77 -14.35 -3.26
CA LEU A 21 -11.05 -15.48 -2.66
C LEU A 21 -11.72 -16.00 -1.39
N ALA A 22 -12.21 -15.09 -0.53
CA ALA A 22 -12.98 -15.48 0.64
C ALA A 22 -14.25 -16.26 0.26
N GLY A 23 -14.96 -15.83 -0.79
CA GLY A 23 -16.11 -16.54 -1.33
C GLY A 23 -15.76 -17.94 -1.87
N HIS A 24 -14.61 -18.10 -2.54
CA HIS A 24 -14.14 -19.42 -2.95
C HIS A 24 -13.84 -20.33 -1.76
N ALA A 25 -13.17 -19.81 -0.73
CA ALA A 25 -12.89 -20.58 0.49
C ALA A 25 -14.18 -21.03 1.19
N ALA A 26 -15.21 -20.18 1.23
CA ALA A 26 -16.53 -20.54 1.78
C ALA A 26 -17.22 -21.64 0.96
N ARG A 27 -17.21 -21.55 -0.37
CA ARG A 27 -17.75 -22.60 -1.25
C ARG A 27 -17.03 -23.93 -1.08
N LEU A 28 -15.70 -23.90 -0.95
CA LEU A 28 -14.91 -25.11 -0.71
C LEU A 28 -15.26 -25.75 0.64
N ARG A 29 -15.47 -24.96 1.70
CA ARG A 29 -15.93 -25.47 3.01
C ARG A 29 -17.30 -26.15 2.91
N ASP A 30 -18.24 -25.54 2.20
CA ASP A 30 -19.58 -26.12 2.00
C ASP A 30 -19.49 -27.46 1.24
N LEU A 31 -18.72 -27.48 0.15
CA LEU A 31 -18.48 -28.71 -0.61
C LEU A 31 -17.81 -29.78 0.25
N ALA A 32 -16.78 -29.42 1.02
CA ALA A 32 -16.09 -30.33 1.94
C ALA A 32 -17.05 -30.93 2.98
N ALA A 33 -17.93 -30.11 3.55
CA ALA A 33 -18.93 -30.55 4.52
C ALA A 33 -19.94 -31.53 3.88
N ARG A 34 -20.37 -31.26 2.63
CA ARG A 34 -21.32 -32.12 1.90
C ARG A 34 -20.75 -33.49 1.53
N VAL A 35 -19.45 -33.56 1.27
CA VAL A 35 -18.79 -34.82 0.89
C VAL A 35 -18.23 -35.60 2.09
N ARG A 36 -18.26 -35.00 3.29
CA ARG A 36 -17.82 -35.65 4.53
C ARG A 36 -18.71 -36.85 4.84
N GLY A 37 -18.10 -38.02 5.05
CA GLY A 37 -18.81 -39.28 5.28
C GLY A 37 -19.26 -40.02 4.02
N ASN A 38 -18.92 -39.51 2.83
CA ASN A 38 -19.10 -40.27 1.59
C ASN A 38 -18.00 -41.33 1.46
N PRO A 39 -18.34 -42.63 1.40
CA PRO A 39 -17.35 -43.72 1.36
C PRO A 39 -16.50 -43.75 0.07
N ILE A 40 -16.88 -42.98 -0.95
CA ILE A 40 -16.13 -42.85 -2.21
C ILE A 40 -14.96 -41.86 -2.05
N VAL A 41 -15.04 -40.92 -1.09
CA VAL A 41 -14.05 -39.86 -0.92
C VAL A 41 -12.87 -40.38 -0.12
N PRO A 42 -11.63 -40.30 -0.64
CA PRO A 42 -10.45 -40.71 0.11
C PRO A 42 -10.21 -39.84 1.33
N GLU A 43 -9.72 -40.43 2.42
CA GLU A 43 -9.41 -39.70 3.67
C GLU A 43 -8.41 -38.54 3.45
N TRP A 44 -7.42 -38.71 2.57
CA TRP A 44 -6.42 -37.66 2.25
C TRP A 44 -7.04 -36.42 1.58
N PHE A 45 -8.24 -36.53 1.02
CA PHE A 45 -8.92 -35.41 0.35
C PHE A 45 -9.29 -34.30 1.33
N GLY A 46 -9.62 -34.66 2.58
CA GLY A 46 -9.95 -33.70 3.63
C GLY A 46 -8.80 -32.73 3.89
N ASP A 47 -7.61 -33.27 4.17
CA ASP A 47 -6.40 -32.47 4.46
C ASP A 47 -6.01 -31.57 3.28
N LEU A 48 -6.16 -32.06 2.04
CA LEU A 48 -5.88 -31.28 0.84
C LEU A 48 -6.84 -30.09 0.69
N ILE A 49 -8.14 -30.31 0.91
CA ILE A 49 -9.14 -29.24 0.82
C ILE A 49 -8.99 -28.25 1.96
N ASP A 50 -8.74 -28.71 3.19
CA ASP A 50 -8.49 -27.84 4.34
C ASP A 50 -7.25 -26.97 4.12
N GLY A 51 -6.17 -27.54 3.57
CA GLY A 51 -4.98 -26.80 3.15
C GLY A 51 -5.29 -25.74 2.09
N GLN A 52 -6.12 -26.05 1.10
CA GLN A 52 -6.53 -25.08 0.08
C GLN A 52 -7.39 -23.95 0.65
N ILE A 53 -8.33 -24.28 1.53
CA ILE A 53 -9.18 -23.32 2.23
C ILE A 53 -8.32 -22.35 3.06
N ALA A 54 -7.33 -22.88 3.79
CA ALA A 54 -6.40 -22.07 4.58
C ALA A 54 -5.58 -21.12 3.71
N ARG A 55 -5.04 -21.59 2.57
CA ARG A 55 -4.30 -20.75 1.62
C ARG A 55 -5.17 -19.65 1.02
N CYS A 56 -6.40 -19.95 0.61
CA CYS A 56 -7.33 -18.94 0.11
C CYS A 56 -7.66 -17.88 1.18
N ALA A 57 -7.86 -18.32 2.43
CA ALA A 57 -8.13 -17.40 3.54
C ALA A 57 -6.92 -16.48 3.82
N ALA A 58 -5.71 -17.02 3.88
CA ALA A 58 -4.48 -16.25 4.07
C ALA A 58 -4.29 -15.22 2.94
N ALA A 59 -4.39 -15.66 1.68
CA ALA A 59 -4.28 -14.78 0.53
C ALA A 59 -5.34 -13.65 0.54
N SER A 60 -6.58 -13.95 0.93
CA SER A 60 -7.63 -12.92 1.05
C SER A 60 -7.32 -11.88 2.13
N ALA A 61 -6.72 -12.31 3.26
CA ALA A 61 -6.31 -11.41 4.33
C ALA A 61 -5.12 -10.52 3.90
N ASP A 62 -4.18 -11.08 3.13
CA ASP A 62 -3.04 -10.33 2.57
C ASP A 62 -3.50 -9.26 1.59
N LEU A 63 -4.43 -9.60 0.69
CA LEU A 63 -5.01 -8.64 -0.26
C LEU A 63 -5.80 -7.54 0.45
N THR A 64 -6.52 -7.88 1.52
CA THR A 64 -7.23 -6.89 2.34
C THR A 64 -6.26 -5.92 3.02
N ARG A 65 -5.18 -6.45 3.60
CA ARG A 65 -4.11 -5.62 4.20
C ARG A 65 -3.45 -4.72 3.15
N ALA A 66 -3.17 -5.25 1.97
CA ALA A 66 -2.62 -4.47 0.86
C ALA A 66 -3.57 -3.37 0.38
N ALA A 67 -4.87 -3.65 0.31
CA ALA A 67 -5.89 -2.65 -0.04
C ALA A 67 -5.92 -1.50 0.98
N VAL A 68 -5.89 -1.80 2.28
CA VAL A 68 -5.83 -0.79 3.35
C VAL A 68 -4.56 0.06 3.23
N ALA A 69 -3.39 -0.57 3.12
CA ALA A 69 -2.12 0.15 2.98
C ALA A 69 -2.09 1.07 1.75
N THR A 70 -2.73 0.65 0.65
CA THR A 70 -2.86 1.44 -0.58
C THR A 70 -3.77 2.65 -0.38
N ARG A 71 -4.91 2.51 0.33
CA ARG A 71 -5.78 3.63 0.69
C ARG A 71 -5.08 4.64 1.59
N ASP A 72 -4.34 4.16 2.59
CA ASP A 72 -3.59 5.03 3.50
C ASP A 72 -2.49 5.80 2.77
N ARG A 73 -1.84 5.17 1.79
CA ARG A 73 -0.86 5.85 0.93
C ARG A 73 -1.51 6.96 0.11
N ALA A 74 -2.66 6.67 -0.50
CA ALA A 74 -3.41 7.66 -1.26
C ALA A 74 -3.85 8.85 -0.38
N ALA A 75 -4.27 8.59 0.86
CA ALA A 75 -4.62 9.65 1.81
C ALA A 75 -3.40 10.54 2.14
N ARG A 76 -2.26 9.92 2.49
CA ARG A 76 -1.02 10.67 2.77
C ARG A 76 -0.52 11.50 1.58
N GLU A 77 -0.73 11.04 0.35
CA GLU A 77 -0.38 11.82 -0.84
C GLU A 77 -1.29 13.04 -1.03
N ARG A 78 -2.59 12.92 -0.75
CA ARG A 78 -3.53 14.05 -0.77
C ARG A 78 -3.22 15.07 0.32
N ASP A 79 -2.91 14.61 1.53
CA ASP A 79 -2.59 15.51 2.66
C ASP A 79 -1.30 16.29 2.40
N ARG A 80 -0.29 15.66 1.77
CA ARG A 80 0.92 16.36 1.32
C ARG A 80 0.60 17.42 0.27
N ALA A 81 -0.17 17.07 -0.76
CA ALA A 81 -0.56 18.02 -1.80
C ALA A 81 -1.36 19.20 -1.22
N ALA A 82 -2.24 18.96 -0.25
CA ALA A 82 -2.98 20.00 0.45
C ALA A 82 -2.08 20.88 1.34
N GLY A 83 -1.11 20.29 2.04
CA GLY A 83 -0.13 21.01 2.85
C GLY A 83 0.83 21.87 2.01
N ASP A 84 1.25 21.39 0.85
CA ASP A 84 2.07 22.15 -0.10
C ASP A 84 1.26 23.28 -0.75
N GLY A 85 0.01 23.04 -1.11
CA GLY A 85 -0.91 24.09 -1.59
C GLY A 85 -1.18 25.17 -0.53
N ALA A 86 -1.32 24.78 0.74
CA ALA A 86 -1.45 25.71 1.87
C ALA A 86 -0.17 26.52 2.12
N ARG A 87 1.02 25.91 1.93
CA ARG A 87 2.31 26.62 2.03
C ARG A 87 2.51 27.59 0.87
N LEU A 88 2.17 27.20 -0.35
CA LEU A 88 2.26 28.06 -1.53
C LEU A 88 1.29 29.25 -1.45
N THR A 89 0.07 29.03 -0.94
CA THR A 89 -0.90 30.12 -0.71
C THR A 89 -0.48 31.05 0.44
N ARG A 90 0.18 30.55 1.49
CA ARG A 90 0.77 31.39 2.55
C ARG A 90 1.99 32.19 2.07
N ALA A 91 2.85 31.60 1.24
CA ALA A 91 4.01 32.28 0.67
C ALA A 91 3.63 33.30 -0.42
N GLY A 92 2.49 33.10 -1.09
CA GLY A 92 1.91 34.04 -2.06
C GLY A 92 0.97 35.08 -1.45
N ALA A 93 0.65 34.99 -0.15
CA ALA A 93 -0.08 36.03 0.57
C ALA A 93 0.86 37.19 0.90
N VAL A 94 1.25 37.95 -0.13
CA VAL A 94 1.54 39.37 0.07
C VAL A 94 0.23 39.96 0.60
N PRO A 95 0.17 40.52 1.82
CA PRO A 95 -0.94 41.37 2.18
C PRO A 95 -0.97 42.43 1.08
N ARG A 96 -2.01 42.45 0.24
CA ARG A 96 -2.30 43.64 -0.56
C ARG A 96 -2.70 44.68 0.45
N ASP A 97 -1.68 45.31 1.00
CA ASP A 97 -1.77 46.48 1.83
C ASP A 97 -2.61 47.47 1.05
N ARG A 98 -3.61 48.00 1.73
CA ARG A 98 -4.33 49.17 1.23
C ARG A 98 -3.29 50.22 0.86
N ALA A 99 -3.58 50.94 -0.22
CA ALA A 99 -2.79 52.03 -0.73
C ALA A 99 -2.28 52.99 0.37
N PRO A 100 -1.13 53.64 0.15
CA PRO A 100 -0.44 54.42 1.17
C PRO A 100 -1.14 55.76 1.41
N ASP A 101 -1.62 55.98 2.64
CA ASP A 101 -1.85 57.33 3.12
C ASP A 101 -0.49 57.91 3.53
N THR A 102 -0.02 58.87 2.75
CA THR A 102 1.17 59.66 3.04
C THR A 102 0.92 60.58 4.22
N SER A 103 1.49 60.30 5.40
CA SER A 103 1.87 61.31 6.39
C SER A 103 2.41 60.67 7.68
N GLY A 104 3.73 60.73 7.89
CA GLY A 104 4.33 60.59 9.23
C GLY A 104 5.63 59.80 9.29
N VAL A 105 6.76 60.49 9.44
CA VAL A 105 8.11 59.98 9.81
C VAL A 105 8.46 60.70 11.14
N PRO A 106 9.39 60.26 12.04
CA PRO A 106 10.36 59.14 12.01
C PRO A 106 10.43 58.25 13.29
N GLY A 107 11.21 57.16 13.24
CA GLY A 107 11.76 56.53 14.46
C GLY A 107 12.53 55.22 14.31
N SER A 108 13.80 55.30 13.90
CA SER A 108 15.03 54.52 14.25
C SER A 108 15.07 52.99 14.46
N PRO A 109 16.27 52.36 14.29
CA PRO A 109 16.44 50.95 13.94
C PRO A 109 17.00 50.04 15.07
N ALA A 110 16.78 48.72 14.97
CA ALA A 110 17.61 47.65 15.54
C ALA A 110 17.22 46.32 14.84
N ALA A 111 18.04 45.73 13.99
CA ALA A 111 19.18 44.85 14.27
C ALA A 111 18.80 43.37 14.55
N SER A 112 19.30 42.53 13.64
CA SER A 112 19.87 41.18 13.85
C SER A 112 18.95 39.96 14.00
N GLY A 113 19.26 38.94 13.20
CA GLY A 113 18.79 37.58 13.40
C GLY A 113 19.07 36.66 12.21
N GLY A 114 20.31 36.58 11.75
CA GLY A 114 20.76 35.44 10.95
C GLY A 114 20.87 34.21 11.84
N SER A 115 20.46 33.04 11.33
CA SER A 115 20.82 31.73 11.88
C SER A 115 20.65 30.68 10.78
N ASP A 116 21.76 30.47 10.08
CA ASP A 116 22.44 29.20 9.88
C ASP A 116 21.67 27.95 9.46
N ALA A 117 22.13 27.43 8.33
CA ALA A 117 22.02 26.04 7.92
C ALA A 117 22.67 25.11 8.96
N SER A 118 21.96 24.04 9.34
CA SER A 118 22.47 22.74 9.81
C SER A 118 21.25 21.88 10.15
N GLY A 119 21.11 20.61 9.75
CA GLY A 119 22.05 19.70 9.12
C GLY A 119 21.33 18.45 8.60
N ALA A 120 22.09 17.65 7.87
CA ALA A 120 21.69 16.35 7.34
C ALA A 120 21.45 15.32 8.46
N SER A 121 20.38 14.53 8.36
CA SER A 121 20.22 13.17 8.90
C SER A 121 18.78 12.72 8.64
N GLY A 122 18.47 11.56 8.08
CA GLY A 122 19.28 10.46 7.58
C GLY A 122 18.36 9.63 6.70
N VAL A 123 18.91 9.05 5.64
CA VAL A 123 18.20 8.07 4.81
C VAL A 123 18.06 6.81 5.67
N PRO A 124 16.85 6.27 5.93
CA PRO A 124 16.78 4.93 6.47
C PRO A 124 17.16 3.96 5.35
N ASP A 125 18.23 3.21 5.56
CA ASP A 125 18.58 2.08 4.70
C ASP A 125 17.35 1.18 4.52
N ALA A 126 17.03 0.88 3.25
CA ALA A 126 16.01 -0.10 2.94
C ALA A 126 16.53 -1.47 3.39
N PRO A 127 15.72 -2.30 4.07
CA PRO A 127 16.12 -3.66 4.37
C PRO A 127 16.34 -4.42 3.04
N SER A 128 17.50 -5.03 2.88
CA SER A 128 17.76 -5.94 1.76
C SER A 128 16.70 -7.03 1.74
N ALA A 129 16.17 -7.32 0.55
CA ALA A 129 15.21 -8.39 0.36
C ALA A 129 15.81 -9.72 0.84
N PRO A 130 15.00 -10.61 1.45
CA PRO A 130 15.46 -11.96 1.76
C PRO A 130 15.82 -12.66 0.45
N ASP A 131 16.97 -13.35 0.43
CA ASP A 131 17.39 -14.18 -0.68
C ASP A 131 16.25 -15.11 -1.12
N ALA A 132 15.95 -15.07 -2.42
CA ALA A 132 15.00 -16.01 -2.99
C ALA A 132 15.55 -17.43 -2.81
N PRO A 133 14.72 -18.42 -2.42
CA PRO A 133 15.15 -19.80 -2.43
C PRO A 133 15.55 -20.16 -3.87
N SER A 134 16.79 -20.61 -4.04
CA SER A 134 17.28 -21.10 -5.33
C SER A 134 16.36 -22.20 -5.81
N ALA A 135 15.85 -22.05 -7.04
CA ALA A 135 15.04 -23.07 -7.68
C ALA A 135 15.81 -24.40 -7.70
N PRO A 136 15.16 -25.54 -7.40
CA PRO A 136 15.81 -26.83 -7.59
C PRO A 136 16.18 -26.96 -9.07
N SER A 137 17.45 -27.17 -9.35
CA SER A 137 17.92 -27.49 -10.69
C SER A 137 17.20 -28.75 -11.15
N THR A 138 16.32 -28.63 -12.16
CA THR A 138 15.79 -29.80 -12.85
C THR A 138 16.88 -30.32 -13.78
N SER A 139 17.84 -31.04 -13.19
CA SER A 139 18.73 -31.91 -13.94
C SER A 139 18.09 -33.29 -13.99
N GLY A 140 17.92 -33.83 -15.20
CA GLY A 140 17.65 -35.25 -15.40
C GLY A 140 16.46 -35.55 -16.31
N VAL A 141 16.62 -35.36 -17.62
CA VAL A 141 16.21 -36.41 -18.56
C VAL A 141 17.22 -37.56 -18.44
N PRO A 142 16.78 -38.81 -18.58
CA PRO A 142 17.08 -39.46 -19.85
C PRO A 142 15.90 -40.22 -20.48
N GLU A 143 16.05 -40.40 -21.78
CA GLU A 143 15.30 -41.27 -22.68
C GLU A 143 15.11 -42.69 -22.14
N GLU A 144 13.94 -43.27 -22.40
CA GLU A 144 13.85 -44.69 -22.71
C GLU A 144 13.10 -44.83 -24.04
N GLY A 145 13.79 -45.46 -25.01
CA GLY A 145 13.23 -45.97 -26.26
C GLY A 145 12.77 -47.41 -26.12
#